data_AF-A0A949G8Q5-F1
#
_entry.id   AF-A0A949G8Q5-F1
#
_cell.length_a   1.000
_cell.length_b   1.000
_cell.length_c   1.000
_cell.angle_alpha   90.00
_cell.angle_beta   90.00
_cell.angle_gamma   90.00
#
_symmetry.space_group_name_H-M   'P 1'
#
loop_
_entity.id
_entity.type
_entity.pdbx_description
1 polymer ?
#
loop_
_entity_poly.entity_id
_entity_poly.type
_entity_poly.pdbx_seq_one_letter_code
_entity_poly.pdbx_strand_id
1 'polypeptide(L)'
;MKPEQVIADMTATIVRLKLDVPAMAAYVGVPVSTLVKWLNGSRKPTSSAVRLLAVLGLVEALAPVIHAHLIERKEGSEYARNAKESNAGNLPLLWGQLPSESRPKT
;
A
#
# COMPACT_ATOMS: atom_id res chain seq x y z
N MET A 1 -15.65 -11.63 4.26
CA MET A 1 -15.83 -11.00 2.93
C MET A 1 -15.30 -11.96 1.87
N LYS A 2 -16.05 -12.18 0.79
CA LYS A 2 -15.60 -13.05 -0.30
C LYS A 2 -14.48 -12.36 -1.11
N PRO A 3 -13.49 -13.08 -1.67
CA PRO A 3 -12.35 -12.46 -2.37
C PRO A 3 -12.74 -11.52 -3.51
N GLU A 4 -13.77 -11.87 -4.27
CA GLU A 4 -14.32 -11.08 -5.38
C GLU A 4 -14.94 -9.76 -4.91
N GLN A 5 -15.49 -9.74 -3.70
CA GLN A 5 -16.11 -8.55 -3.13
C GLN A 5 -15.06 -7.49 -2.76
N VAL A 6 -13.85 -7.91 -2.38
CA VAL A 6 -12.80 -6.98 -1.95
C VAL A 6 -12.40 -6.03 -3.09
N ILE A 7 -12.23 -6.57 -4.30
CA ILE A 7 -11.84 -5.77 -5.47
C ILE A 7 -12.98 -4.81 -5.86
N ALA A 8 -14.22 -5.28 -5.77
CA ALA A 8 -15.40 -4.44 -5.99
C ALA A 8 -15.45 -3.28 -4.97
N ASP A 9 -15.21 -3.56 -3.70
CA ASP A 9 -15.20 -2.55 -2.63
C ASP A 9 -14.05 -1.55 -2.80
N MET A 10 -12.86 -2.02 -3.20
CA MET A 10 -11.74 -1.15 -3.57
C MET A 10 -12.11 -0.22 -4.74
N THR A 11 -12.75 -0.76 -5.77
CA THR A 11 -13.18 0.01 -6.95
C THR A 11 -14.27 1.03 -6.60
N ALA A 12 -15.24 0.65 -5.76
CA ALA A 12 -16.26 1.56 -5.25
C ALA A 12 -15.63 2.68 -4.41
N THR A 13 -14.64 2.37 -3.59
CA THR A 13 -13.89 3.34 -2.78
C THR A 13 -13.13 4.34 -3.66
N ILE A 14 -12.43 3.86 -4.70
CA ILE A 14 -11.74 4.70 -5.70
C ILE A 14 -12.70 5.73 -6.29
N VAL A 15 -13.88 5.30 -6.75
CA VAL A 15 -14.88 6.17 -7.37
C VAL A 15 -15.44 7.17 -6.36
N ARG A 16 -15.85 6.69 -5.18
CA ARG A 16 -16.50 7.50 -4.15
C ARG A 16 -15.59 8.58 -3.57
N LEU A 17 -14.32 8.24 -3.33
CA LEU A 17 -13.30 9.16 -2.79
C LEU A 17 -12.50 9.89 -3.88
N LYS A 18 -12.78 9.62 -5.17
CA LYS A 18 -12.05 10.18 -6.32
C LYS A 18 -10.53 9.98 -6.24
N LEU A 19 -10.11 8.80 -5.77
CA LEU A 19 -8.70 8.46 -5.65
C LEU A 19 -8.14 8.04 -7.01
N ASP A 20 -6.90 8.41 -7.31
CA ASP A 20 -6.14 7.74 -8.37
C ASP A 20 -5.50 6.44 -7.82
N VAL A 21 -4.92 5.62 -8.71
CA VAL A 21 -4.31 4.35 -8.33
C VAL A 21 -3.19 4.52 -7.28
N PRO A 22 -2.28 5.51 -7.39
CA PRO A 22 -1.30 5.80 -6.33
C PRO A 22 -1.94 6.15 -4.99
N ALA A 23 -2.95 7.01 -4.96
CA ALA A 23 -3.64 7.40 -3.73
C ALA A 23 -4.35 6.22 -3.09
N MET A 24 -4.99 5.35 -3.88
CA MET A 24 -5.60 4.13 -3.36
C MET A 24 -4.55 3.17 -2.77
N ALA A 25 -3.39 3.04 -3.41
CA ALA A 25 -2.32 2.18 -2.92
C ALA A 25 -1.79 2.68 -1.57
N ALA A 26 -1.63 3.99 -1.41
CA ALA A 26 -1.31 4.62 -0.14
C ALA A 26 -2.42 4.42 0.90
N TYR A 27 -3.68 4.59 0.50
CA TYR A 27 -4.85 4.44 1.36
C TYR A 27 -4.97 3.03 1.98
N VAL A 28 -4.62 1.98 1.23
CA VAL A 28 -4.58 0.60 1.78
C VAL A 28 -3.17 0.13 2.18
N GLY A 29 -2.18 1.03 2.19
CA GLY A 29 -0.83 0.78 2.72
C GLY A 29 0.02 -0.23 1.93
N VAL A 30 -0.07 -0.24 0.60
CA VAL A 30 0.69 -1.18 -0.26
C VAL A 30 1.39 -0.48 -1.43
N PRO A 31 2.41 -1.12 -2.05
CA PRO A 31 3.00 -0.62 -3.28
C PRO A 31 1.97 -0.54 -4.43
N VAL A 32 2.11 0.46 -5.30
CA VAL A 32 1.23 0.64 -6.49
C VAL A 32 1.21 -0.61 -7.37
N SER A 33 2.36 -1.24 -7.60
CA SER A 33 2.48 -2.47 -8.39
C SER A 33 1.72 -3.65 -7.77
N THR A 34 1.63 -3.71 -6.43
CA THR A 34 0.83 -4.69 -5.71
C THR A 34 -0.66 -4.43 -5.91
N LEU A 35 -1.10 -3.18 -5.78
CA LEU A 35 -2.50 -2.80 -6.03
C LEU A 35 -2.92 -3.13 -7.48
N VAL A 36 -2.10 -2.78 -8.47
CA VAL A 36 -2.38 -3.09 -9.89
C VAL A 36 -2.58 -4.59 -10.11
N LYS A 37 -1.74 -5.44 -9.48
CA LYS A 37 -1.88 -6.89 -9.55
C LYS A 37 -3.15 -7.42 -8.87
N TRP A 38 -3.69 -6.71 -7.88
CA TRP A 38 -4.98 -7.05 -7.28
C TRP A 38 -6.13 -6.63 -8.18
N LEU A 39 -6.11 -5.40 -8.69
CA LEU A 39 -7.18 -4.87 -9.53
C LEU A 39 -7.32 -5.62 -10.85
N ASN A 40 -6.23 -6.13 -11.42
CA ASN A 40 -6.26 -6.95 -12.64
C ASN A 40 -6.51 -8.46 -12.36
N GLY A 41 -6.72 -8.84 -11.10
CA GLY A 41 -7.02 -10.22 -10.69
C GLY A 41 -5.84 -11.20 -10.72
N SER A 42 -4.63 -10.76 -11.07
CA SER A 42 -3.44 -11.64 -11.10
C SER A 42 -2.95 -12.07 -9.70
N ARG A 43 -3.34 -11.34 -8.65
CA ARG A 43 -3.07 -11.69 -7.24
C ARG A 43 -4.27 -11.37 -6.35
N LYS A 44 -4.37 -12.08 -5.21
CA LYS A 44 -5.36 -11.81 -4.17
C LYS A 44 -4.86 -10.75 -3.18
N PRO A 45 -5.73 -9.85 -2.68
CA PRO A 45 -5.43 -8.96 -1.57
C PRO A 45 -4.99 -9.71 -0.31
N THR A 46 -4.03 -9.14 0.43
CA THR A 46 -3.61 -9.70 1.73
C THR A 46 -4.68 -9.46 2.79
N SER A 47 -4.75 -10.34 3.79
CA SER A 47 -5.74 -10.21 4.87
C SER A 47 -5.60 -8.88 5.64
N SER A 48 -4.39 -8.33 5.74
CA SER A 48 -4.17 -7.04 6.40
C SER A 48 -4.75 -5.87 5.59
N ALA A 49 -4.56 -5.83 4.27
CA ALA A 49 -5.14 -4.79 3.42
C ALA A 49 -6.68 -4.89 3.40
N VAL A 50 -7.21 -6.11 3.42
CA VAL A 50 -8.65 -6.36 3.55
C VAL A 50 -9.21 -5.78 4.85
N ARG A 51 -8.55 -6.04 5.99
CA ARG A 51 -8.98 -5.48 7.28
C ARG A 51 -8.84 -3.95 7.31
N LEU A 52 -7.75 -3.42 6.76
CA LEU A 52 -7.54 -1.97 6.72
C LEU A 52 -8.62 -1.27 5.91
N LEU A 53 -8.99 -1.79 4.73
CA LEU A 53 -10.09 -1.26 3.93
C LEU A 53 -11.41 -1.25 4.72
N ALA A 54 -11.73 -2.33 5.44
CA ALA A 54 -12.92 -2.41 6.27
C ALA A 54 -12.92 -1.39 7.43
N VAL A 55 -11.79 -1.24 8.12
CA VAL A 55 -11.63 -0.25 9.20
C VAL A 55 -11.78 1.17 8.65
N LEU A 56 -11.14 1.48 7.53
CA LEU A 56 -11.23 2.81 6.93
C LEU A 56 -12.66 3.10 6.44
N GLY A 57 -13.37 2.12 5.89
CA GLY A 57 -14.80 2.26 5.56
C GLY A 57 -15.69 2.48 6.78
N LEU A 58 -15.38 1.84 7.91
CA LEU A 58 -16.07 2.08 9.18
C LEU A 58 -15.80 3.51 9.70
N VAL A 59 -14.53 3.95 9.68
CA VAL A 59 -14.14 5.30 10.11
C VAL A 59 -14.77 6.35 9.20
N GLU A 60 -14.85 6.11 7.90
CA GLU A 60 -15.56 6.98 6.96
C GLU A 60 -17.03 7.15 7.35
N ALA A 61 -17.72 6.06 7.68
CA ALA A 61 -19.14 6.09 8.03
C ALA A 61 -19.40 6.74 9.40
N LEU A 62 -18.54 6.49 10.39
CA LEU A 62 -18.76 6.93 11.77
C LEU A 62 -18.10 8.27 12.10
N ALA A 63 -17.00 8.61 11.44
CA ALA A 63 -16.18 9.78 11.74
C ALA A 63 -15.58 10.39 10.46
N PRO A 64 -16.41 10.94 9.56
CA PRO A 64 -15.98 11.45 8.24
C PRO A 64 -14.92 12.55 8.33
N VAL A 65 -14.93 13.36 9.40
CA VAL A 65 -13.90 14.39 9.63
C VAL A 65 -12.53 13.76 9.91
N ILE A 66 -12.48 12.69 10.71
CA ILE A 66 -11.23 11.95 10.96
C ILE A 66 -10.75 11.29 9.68
N HIS A 67 -11.67 10.67 8.93
CA HIS A 67 -11.37 10.02 7.66
C HIS A 67 -10.76 10.98 6.63
N ALA A 68 -11.28 12.21 6.52
CA ALA A 68 -10.72 13.23 5.64
C ALA A 68 -9.24 13.51 5.94
N HIS A 69 -8.87 13.65 7.23
CA HIS A 69 -7.48 13.83 7.65
C HIS A 69 -6.57 12.63 7.32
N LEU A 70 -7.12 11.42 7.18
CA LEU A 70 -6.35 10.24 6.77
C LEU A 70 -6.05 10.22 5.26
N ILE A 71 -6.88 10.89 4.45
CA ILE A 71 -6.70 10.98 2.99
C ILE A 71 -5.80 12.17 2.60
N GLU A 72 -5.85 13.27 3.35
CA GLU A 72 -5.21 14.55 3.00
C GLU A 72 -3.67 14.59 3.10
N ARG A 73 -2.99 13.52 3.54
CA ARG A 73 -1.52 13.49 3.55
C ARG A 73 -0.95 13.21 2.16
N LYS A 74 -0.92 14.25 1.32
CA LYS A 74 -0.25 14.26 0.02
C LYS A 74 1.23 14.69 0.09
N GLU A 75 1.72 15.13 1.25
CA GLU A 75 3.12 15.54 1.41
C GLU A 75 3.97 14.35 1.91
N GLY A 76 4.61 13.66 0.95
CA GLY A 76 5.82 12.87 1.20
C GLY A 76 5.63 11.42 1.64
N SER A 77 5.13 10.55 0.76
CA SER A 77 5.48 9.12 0.90
C SER A 77 6.87 8.89 0.29
N GLU A 78 7.88 9.01 1.15
CA GLU A 78 9.23 8.49 0.98
C GLU A 78 9.23 7.03 0.44
N TYR A 79 8.15 6.30 0.71
CA TYR A 79 7.84 4.98 0.16
C TYR A 79 7.75 4.92 -1.39
N ALA A 80 7.24 5.96 -2.07
CA ALA A 80 7.15 5.96 -3.53
C ALA A 80 8.50 6.30 -4.20
N ARG A 81 9.34 7.09 -3.51
CA ARG A 81 10.75 7.33 -3.92
C ARG A 81 11.58 6.05 -3.76
N ASN A 82 11.48 5.41 -2.59
CA ASN A 82 12.20 4.17 -2.31
C ASN A 82 11.72 2.98 -3.16
N ALA A 83 10.46 2.95 -3.59
CA ALA A 83 9.95 1.93 -4.53
C ALA A 83 10.47 2.08 -5.97
N LYS A 84 10.80 3.31 -6.40
CA LYS A 84 11.48 3.54 -7.69
C LYS A 84 12.95 3.13 -7.64
N GLU A 85 13.61 3.22 -6.48
CA GLU A 85 14.97 2.70 -6.27
C GLU A 85 15.01 1.17 -6.08
N SER A 86 14.04 0.58 -5.38
CA SER A 86 14.03 -0.85 -5.04
C SER A 86 13.46 -1.79 -6.10
N ASN A 87 13.17 -1.29 -7.31
CA ASN A 87 12.75 -2.13 -8.44
C ASN A 87 13.67 -2.03 -9.66
N ALA A 88 14.88 -1.48 -9.51
CA ALA A 88 15.99 -1.71 -10.42
C ALA A 88 16.68 -3.03 -10.06
N GLY A 89 15.96 -4.14 -10.29
CA GLY A 89 16.52 -5.49 -10.18
C GLY A 89 16.41 -6.10 -8.78
N ASN A 90 15.90 -7.33 -8.75
CA ASN A 90 16.39 -8.43 -7.92
C ASN A 90 17.51 -8.06 -6.91
N LEU A 91 17.24 -8.17 -5.61
CA LEU A 91 18.23 -8.03 -4.51
C LEU A 91 19.56 -8.71 -4.89
N PRO A 92 20.66 -7.95 -4.91
CA PRO A 92 21.55 -7.90 -3.75
C PRO A 92 22.07 -6.46 -3.53
N LEU A 93 23.13 -6.27 -2.74
CA LEU A 93 23.87 -5.01 -2.52
C LEU A 93 23.54 -4.26 -1.21
N LEU A 94 23.74 -4.92 -0.06
CA LEU A 94 24.10 -4.20 1.16
C LEU A 94 25.05 -5.00 2.08
N TRP A 95 25.88 -5.90 1.54
CA TRP A 95 26.88 -6.64 2.33
C TRP A 95 28.26 -5.95 2.39
N GLY A 96 28.55 -5.04 1.46
CA GLY A 96 29.85 -4.37 1.34
C GLY A 96 30.00 -3.08 2.15
N GLN A 97 28.92 -2.57 2.74
CA GLN A 97 28.88 -1.26 3.42
C GLN A 97 28.76 -1.35 4.95
N LEU A 98 28.78 -2.56 5.51
CA LEU A 98 28.87 -2.73 6.97
C LEU A 98 30.33 -2.64 7.42
N PRO A 99 30.63 -1.92 8.53
CA PRO A 99 31.97 -1.90 9.14
C PRO A 99 32.49 -3.32 9.36
N SER A 100 33.79 -3.57 9.17
CA SER A 100 34.38 -4.91 9.28
C SER A 100 34.09 -5.60 10.61
N GLU A 101 33.96 -4.82 11.69
CA GLU A 101 33.64 -5.26 13.05
C GLU A 101 32.26 -5.90 13.18
N SER A 102 31.30 -5.49 12.35
CA SER A 102 29.90 -5.92 12.40
C SER A 102 29.62 -7.16 11.53
N ARG A 103 30.65 -7.72 10.88
CA ARG A 103 30.50 -8.95 10.11
C ARG A 103 30.62 -10.17 11.05
N PRO A 104 29.74 -11.17 10.94
CA PRO A 104 29.93 -12.42 11.67
C PRO A 104 31.24 -13.06 11.21
N LYS A 105 32.14 -13.36 12.16
CA LYS A 105 33.37 -14.11 11.86
C LYS A 105 32.97 -15.54 11.48
N THR A 106 33.36 -15.97 10.29
CA THR A 106 33.29 -17.38 9.85
C THR A 106 34.17 -18.25 10.72
#